data_AF-A0AA86UKZ5-F1
#
_entry.id   AF-A0AA86UKZ5-F1
#
_cell.length_a   1.000
_cell.length_b   1.000
_cell.length_c   1.000
_cell.angle_alpha   90.00
_cell.angle_beta   90.00
_cell.angle_gamma   90.00
#
_symmetry.space_group_name_H-M   'P 1'
#
loop_
_entity.id
_entity.type
_entity.pdbx_description
1 polymer ?
#
loop_
_entity_poly.entity_id
_entity_poly.type
_entity_poly.pdbx_seq_one_letter_code
_entity_poly.pdbx_strand_id
1 'polypeptide(L)'
;MQPIQQNSAEYTYCALAALKILNVELNAEEKSLHLHYLVNRQTKWGGFNGRQYKDPEGCYSWWVLGALHILDKDKLKQVNRDLFNKFAINYCQPADGCGLRNKPGVEPDSYHTAYVLGGWSIINEALDDEEVCLGICM
;
A
#
# COMPACT_ATOMS: atom_id res chain seq x y z
N MET A 1 19.37 -15.28 -20.80
CA MET A 1 18.08 -15.50 -20.14
C MET A 1 18.10 -14.63 -18.90
N GLN A 2 17.44 -13.47 -18.90
CA GLN A 2 17.34 -12.70 -17.66
C GLN A 2 16.51 -13.50 -16.66
N PRO A 3 16.83 -13.50 -15.35
CA PRO A 3 16.00 -14.16 -14.37
C PRO A 3 14.58 -13.61 -14.50
N ILE A 4 13.56 -14.45 -14.39
CA ILE A 4 12.17 -14.01 -14.29
C ILE A 4 12.08 -13.23 -12.98
N GLN A 5 12.39 -11.94 -13.03
CA GLN A 5 12.36 -11.07 -11.86
C GLN A 5 10.89 -10.88 -11.54
N GLN A 6 10.41 -11.60 -10.53
CA GLN A 6 9.00 -11.54 -10.15
C GLN A 6 8.68 -10.10 -9.74
N ASN A 7 7.73 -9.47 -10.42
CA ASN A 7 7.28 -8.10 -10.14
C ASN A 7 7.08 -7.91 -8.65
N SER A 8 7.60 -6.80 -8.12
CA SER A 8 7.46 -6.43 -6.72
C SER A 8 6.87 -5.03 -6.57
N ALA A 9 5.96 -4.86 -5.61
CA ALA A 9 5.26 -3.59 -5.39
C ALA A 9 6.21 -2.46 -4.97
N GLU A 10 7.24 -2.77 -4.18
CA GLU A 10 8.25 -1.80 -3.74
C GLU A 10 9.04 -1.21 -4.92
N TYR A 11 9.55 -2.05 -5.84
CA TYR A 11 10.25 -1.58 -7.03
C TYR A 11 9.30 -0.92 -8.04
N THR A 12 8.05 -1.39 -8.12
CA THR A 12 7.01 -0.76 -8.94
C THR A 12 6.74 0.67 -8.48
N TYR A 13 6.57 0.89 -7.17
CA TYR A 13 6.40 2.23 -6.60
C TYR A 13 7.59 3.13 -6.96
N CYS A 14 8.82 2.67 -6.70
CA CYS A 14 10.01 3.47 -6.96
C CYS A 14 10.13 3.87 -8.44
N ALA A 15 9.86 2.94 -9.36
CA ALA A 15 9.87 3.22 -10.80
C ALA A 15 8.80 4.25 -11.19
N LEU A 16 7.56 4.08 -10.72
CA LEU A 16 6.46 5.00 -11.01
C LEU A 16 6.71 6.40 -10.41
N ALA A 17 7.23 6.48 -9.19
CA ALA A 17 7.58 7.74 -8.55
C ALA A 17 8.70 8.47 -9.33
N ALA A 18 9.72 7.75 -9.77
CA ALA A 18 10.80 8.31 -10.59
C ALA A 18 10.27 8.83 -11.94
N LEU A 19 9.44 8.05 -12.64
CA LEU A 19 8.79 8.48 -13.88
C LEU A 19 7.95 9.74 -13.68
N LYS A 20 7.20 9.80 -12.58
CA LYS A 20 6.40 10.98 -12.22
C LYS A 20 7.26 12.22 -11.99
N ILE A 21 8.38 12.08 -11.29
CA ILE A 21 9.35 13.18 -11.05
C ILE A 21 9.98 13.65 -12.37
N LEU A 22 10.30 12.73 -13.27
CA LEU A 22 10.89 13.02 -14.57
C LEU A 22 9.86 13.48 -15.62
N ASN A 23 8.58 13.54 -15.27
CA ASN A 23 7.48 13.86 -16.17
C ASN A 23 7.43 12.95 -17.41
N VAL A 24 7.73 11.66 -17.21
CA VAL A 24 7.62 10.62 -18.23
C VAL A 24 6.34 9.84 -18.01
N GLU A 25 5.51 9.76 -19.04
CA GLU A 25 4.27 9.00 -19.00
C GLU A 25 4.44 7.58 -19.56
N LEU A 26 3.81 6.62 -18.89
CA LEU A 26 3.65 5.27 -19.43
C LEU A 26 2.63 5.29 -20.56
N ASN A 27 2.81 4.40 -21.53
CA ASN A 27 1.76 4.18 -22.52
C ASN A 27 0.55 3.46 -21.89
N ALA A 28 -0.57 3.41 -22.63
CA ALA A 28 -1.83 2.86 -22.11
C ALA A 28 -1.73 1.37 -21.71
N GLU A 29 -0.92 0.58 -22.44
CA GLU A 29 -0.72 -0.84 -22.18
C GLU A 29 0.09 -1.06 -20.88
N GLU A 30 1.22 -0.35 -20.75
CA GLU A 30 2.06 -0.37 -19.55
C GLU A 30 1.25 0.05 -18.31
N LYS A 31 0.51 1.16 -18.41
CA LYS A 31 -0.36 1.64 -17.34
C LYS A 31 -1.39 0.59 -16.95
N SER A 32 -2.05 -0.04 -17.92
CA SER A 32 -3.05 -1.09 -17.67
C SER A 32 -2.45 -2.30 -16.95
N LEU A 33 -1.26 -2.75 -17.37
CA LEU A 33 -0.55 -3.88 -16.76
C LEU A 33 -0.19 -3.60 -15.29
N HIS A 34 0.37 -2.42 -15.01
CA HIS A 34 0.75 -2.04 -13.65
C HIS A 34 -0.47 -1.84 -12.75
N LEU A 35 -1.55 -1.23 -13.26
CA LEU A 35 -2.80 -1.10 -12.51
C LEU A 35 -3.39 -2.47 -12.17
N HIS A 36 -3.49 -3.37 -13.15
CA HIS A 36 -3.97 -4.73 -12.92
C HIS A 36 -3.11 -5.46 -11.88
N TYR A 37 -1.79 -5.31 -11.95
CA TYR A 37 -0.89 -5.89 -10.96
C TYR A 37 -1.15 -5.34 -9.55
N LEU A 38 -1.23 -4.01 -9.38
CA LEU A 38 -1.33 -3.34 -8.09
C LEU A 38 -2.68 -3.59 -7.39
N VAL A 39 -3.81 -3.48 -8.11
CA VAL A 39 -5.14 -3.71 -7.50
C VAL A 39 -5.30 -5.14 -6.97
N ASN A 40 -4.58 -6.11 -7.56
CA ASN A 40 -4.57 -7.51 -7.12
C ASN A 40 -3.55 -7.80 -5.99
N ARG A 41 -3.00 -6.78 -5.32
CA ARG A 41 -2.13 -6.97 -4.15
C ARG A 41 -2.89 -7.01 -2.83
N GLN A 42 -4.13 -6.50 -2.77
CA GLN A 42 -4.93 -6.64 -1.56
C GLN A 42 -5.28 -8.12 -1.34
N THR A 43 -4.96 -8.63 -0.17
CA THR A 43 -5.23 -10.02 0.20
C THR A 43 -6.58 -10.15 0.88
N LYS A 44 -7.06 -11.39 1.04
CA LYS A 44 -8.27 -11.68 1.82
C LYS A 44 -8.20 -11.24 3.30
N TRP A 45 -7.00 -10.96 3.81
CA TRP A 45 -6.76 -10.49 5.17
C TRP A 45 -6.74 -8.96 5.28
N GLY A 46 -6.97 -8.24 4.18
CA GLY A 46 -7.07 -6.77 4.14
C GLY A 46 -5.79 -6.04 3.83
N GLY A 47 -4.66 -6.56 4.30
CA GLY A 47 -3.34 -6.03 3.97
C GLY A 47 -2.89 -6.39 2.56
N PHE A 48 -1.77 -5.81 2.16
CA PHE A 48 -1.20 -5.97 0.82
C PHE A 48 0.05 -6.83 0.85
N ASN A 49 0.24 -7.64 -0.18
CA ASN A 49 1.52 -8.32 -0.41
C ASN A 49 2.37 -7.56 -1.42
N GLY A 50 3.68 -7.80 -1.39
CA GLY A 50 4.60 -7.24 -2.39
C GLY A 50 4.64 -8.03 -3.67
N ARG A 51 4.25 -9.31 -3.62
CA ARG A 51 4.35 -10.27 -4.73
C ARG A 51 3.20 -11.26 -4.63
N GLN A 52 2.83 -11.84 -5.77
CA GLN A 52 1.79 -12.87 -5.83
C GLN A 52 2.11 -14.02 -4.89
N TYR A 53 1.06 -14.54 -4.23
CA TYR A 53 1.12 -15.68 -3.31
C TYR A 53 1.96 -15.48 -2.05
N LYS A 54 2.32 -14.23 -1.71
CA LYS A 54 2.94 -13.89 -0.42
C LYS A 54 1.91 -13.35 0.55
N ASP A 55 2.24 -13.47 1.83
CA ASP A 55 1.46 -12.92 2.93
C ASP A 55 1.45 -11.39 2.91
N PRO A 56 0.41 -10.75 3.47
CA PRO A 56 0.37 -9.31 3.60
C PRO A 56 1.40 -8.80 4.61
N GLU A 57 1.96 -7.62 4.34
CA GLU A 57 2.95 -6.94 5.17
C GLU A 57 2.60 -5.46 5.29
N GLY A 58 2.77 -4.90 6.48
CA GLY A 58 2.33 -3.54 6.80
C GLY A 58 2.93 -2.46 5.89
N CYS A 59 4.17 -2.63 5.45
CA CYS A 59 4.81 -1.64 4.60
C CYS A 59 4.22 -1.56 3.18
N TYR A 60 3.61 -2.63 2.67
CA TYR A 60 2.96 -2.59 1.36
C TYR A 60 1.68 -1.74 1.35
N SER A 61 1.18 -1.32 2.52
CA SER A 61 0.19 -0.24 2.62
C SER A 61 0.63 0.98 1.79
N TRP A 62 1.85 1.47 2.00
CA TRP A 62 2.38 2.59 1.22
C TRP A 62 2.75 2.17 -0.20
N TRP A 63 3.51 1.09 -0.36
CA TRP A 63 4.06 0.74 -1.67
C TRP A 63 2.97 0.48 -2.70
N VAL A 64 1.87 -0.18 -2.31
CA VAL A 64 0.76 -0.45 -3.23
C VAL A 64 -0.15 0.75 -3.39
N LEU A 65 -0.61 1.37 -2.30
CA LEU A 65 -1.56 2.48 -2.38
C LEU A 65 -0.93 3.73 -2.97
N GLY A 66 0.33 4.03 -2.64
CA GLY A 66 1.09 5.12 -3.24
C GLY A 66 1.31 4.91 -4.73
N ALA A 67 1.59 3.68 -5.16
CA ALA A 67 1.75 3.37 -6.58
C ALA A 67 0.42 3.53 -7.35
N LEU A 68 -0.70 3.08 -6.76
CA LEU A 68 -2.03 3.32 -7.32
C LEU A 68 -2.34 4.81 -7.40
N HIS A 69 -2.04 5.58 -6.35
CA HIS A 69 -2.25 7.02 -6.33
C HIS A 69 -1.47 7.75 -7.43
N ILE A 70 -0.19 7.41 -7.62
CA ILE A 70 0.66 7.99 -8.68
C ILE A 70 0.11 7.65 -10.08
N LEU A 71 -0.32 6.40 -10.28
CA LEU A 71 -0.67 5.90 -11.60
C LEU A 71 -2.09 6.28 -12.02
N ASP A 72 -3.06 6.09 -11.12
CA ASP A 72 -4.48 6.43 -11.31
C ASP A 72 -5.21 6.41 -9.97
N LYS A 73 -5.39 7.58 -9.35
CA LYS A 73 -6.07 7.73 -8.06
C LYS A 73 -7.47 7.11 -8.02
N ASP A 74 -8.20 7.08 -9.14
CA ASP A 74 -9.56 6.50 -9.16
C ASP A 74 -9.56 4.99 -8.95
N LYS A 75 -8.41 4.32 -9.15
CA LYS A 75 -8.25 2.89 -8.87
C LYS A 75 -8.17 2.56 -7.39
N LEU A 76 -7.93 3.55 -6.51
CA LEU A 76 -8.05 3.36 -5.07
C LEU A 76 -9.48 2.94 -4.65
N LYS A 77 -10.51 3.30 -5.44
CA LYS A 77 -11.90 2.84 -5.23
C LYS A 77 -12.09 1.32 -5.38
N GLN A 78 -11.12 0.62 -5.98
CA GLN A 78 -11.14 -0.85 -6.10
C GLN A 78 -10.55 -1.55 -4.88
N VAL A 79 -9.88 -0.81 -3.99
CA VAL A 79 -9.35 -1.33 -2.73
C VAL A 79 -10.49 -1.36 -1.71
N ASN A 80 -10.63 -2.48 -1.01
CA ASN A 80 -11.54 -2.57 0.12
C ASN A 80 -10.95 -1.83 1.33
N ARG A 81 -11.28 -0.54 1.47
CA ARG A 81 -10.82 0.34 2.54
C ARG A 81 -11.12 -0.22 3.92
N ASP A 82 -12.35 -0.67 4.18
CA ASP A 82 -12.75 -1.15 5.51
C ASP A 82 -11.96 -2.38 5.93
N LEU A 83 -11.68 -3.27 4.99
CA LEU A 83 -10.85 -4.45 5.24
C LEU A 83 -9.39 -4.04 5.50
N PHE A 84 -8.87 -3.04 4.80
CA PHE A 84 -7.55 -2.49 5.07
C PHE A 84 -7.46 -1.79 6.44
N ASN A 85 -8.46 -1.00 6.84
CA ASN A 85 -8.51 -0.36 8.15
C ASN A 85 -8.49 -1.42 9.27
N LYS A 86 -9.24 -2.51 9.10
CA LYS A 86 -9.19 -3.66 10.01
C LYS A 86 -7.82 -4.34 10.02
N PHE A 87 -7.11 -4.40 8.89
CA PHE A 87 -5.76 -4.92 8.83
C PHE A 87 -4.78 -4.02 9.62
N ALA A 88 -4.79 -2.72 9.37
CA ALA A 88 -3.91 -1.76 10.04
C ALA A 88 -4.08 -1.81 11.57
N ILE A 89 -5.33 -1.79 12.05
CA ILE A 89 -5.62 -1.82 13.49
C ILE A 89 -5.32 -3.20 14.10
N ASN A 90 -5.85 -4.28 13.53
CA ASN A 90 -5.80 -5.58 14.20
C ASN A 90 -4.48 -6.33 14.02
N TYR A 91 -3.72 -6.03 12.95
CA TYR A 91 -2.50 -6.78 12.60
C TYR A 91 -1.25 -5.92 12.73
N CYS A 92 -1.31 -4.64 12.35
CA CYS A 92 -0.16 -3.73 12.41
C CYS A 92 -0.08 -2.93 13.71
N GLN A 93 -1.16 -2.72 14.45
CA GLN A 93 -1.09 -2.07 15.76
C GLN A 93 -0.82 -3.12 16.87
N PRO A 94 0.20 -2.93 17.71
CA PRO A 94 0.39 -3.74 18.92
C PRO A 94 -0.69 -3.40 19.97
N ALA A 95 -0.86 -4.29 20.96
CA ALA A 95 -1.91 -4.15 21.97
C ALA A 95 -1.72 -2.93 22.89
N ASP A 96 -0.49 -2.46 23.06
CA ASP A 96 -0.15 -1.24 23.80
C ASP A 96 -0.30 0.05 22.97
N GLY A 97 -0.66 -0.07 21.68
CA GLY A 97 -0.84 1.04 20.76
C GLY A 97 0.45 1.72 20.27
N CYS A 98 1.63 1.29 20.74
CA CYS A 98 2.88 2.00 20.51
C CYS A 98 3.47 1.70 19.12
N GLY A 99 3.22 2.60 18.16
CA GLY A 99 3.72 2.49 16.78
C GLY A 99 3.00 1.41 15.97
N LEU A 100 3.54 1.11 14.78
CA LEU A 100 3.02 0.04 13.92
C LEU A 100 4.13 -0.90 13.46
N ARG A 101 3.74 -2.16 13.27
CA ARG A 101 4.63 -3.27 12.90
C ARG A 101 4.29 -3.83 11.52
N ASN A 102 5.17 -4.69 11.02
CA ASN A 102 4.95 -5.44 9.80
C ASN A 102 3.70 -6.34 9.87
N LYS A 103 3.67 -7.23 10.86
CA LYS A 103 2.63 -8.25 11.08
C LYS A 103 2.66 -8.72 12.54
N PRO A 104 1.64 -9.46 13.03
CA PRO A 104 1.65 -9.99 14.39
C PRO A 104 2.90 -10.80 14.71
N GLY A 105 3.42 -10.64 15.93
CA GLY A 105 4.63 -11.33 16.41
C GLY A 105 5.96 -10.67 16.03
N VAL A 106 5.93 -9.51 15.37
CA VAL A 106 7.12 -8.67 15.12
C VAL A 106 6.97 -7.37 15.91
N GLU A 107 8.08 -6.82 16.41
CA GLU A 107 8.08 -5.55 17.11
C GLU A 107 7.75 -4.37 16.17
N PRO A 108 7.09 -3.31 16.68
CA PRO A 108 6.94 -2.05 15.96
C PRO A 108 8.29 -1.42 15.64
N ASP A 109 8.37 -0.74 14.50
CA ASP A 109 9.55 0.04 14.11
C ASP A 109 9.13 1.30 13.35
N SER A 110 10.07 2.25 13.21
CA SER A 110 9.80 3.54 12.55
C SER A 110 9.44 3.38 11.07
N TYR A 111 9.97 2.36 10.39
CA TYR A 111 9.73 2.11 8.98
C TYR A 111 8.29 1.64 8.74
N HIS A 112 7.82 0.64 9.48
CA HIS A 112 6.45 0.13 9.38
C HIS A 112 5.45 1.13 9.94
N THR A 113 5.80 1.87 10.99
CA THR A 113 4.99 3.00 11.47
C THR A 113 4.74 4.01 10.35
N ALA A 114 5.80 4.50 9.71
CA ALA A 114 5.66 5.48 8.63
C ALA A 114 4.85 4.93 7.44
N TYR A 115 5.15 3.71 6.98
CA TYR A 115 4.54 3.19 5.76
C TYR A 115 3.12 2.65 5.94
N VAL A 116 2.74 2.15 7.13
CA VAL A 116 1.34 1.83 7.41
C VAL A 116 0.52 3.12 7.49
N LEU A 117 0.99 4.14 8.24
CA LEU A 117 0.32 5.43 8.34
C LEU A 117 0.19 6.14 7.00
N GLY A 118 1.25 6.16 6.19
CA GLY A 118 1.21 6.78 4.87
C GLY A 118 0.20 6.11 3.94
N GLY A 119 0.15 4.77 3.92
CA GLY A 119 -0.87 4.05 3.16
C GLY A 119 -2.29 4.34 3.67
N TRP A 120 -2.45 4.44 4.99
CA TRP A 120 -3.72 4.77 5.62
C TRP A 120 -4.21 6.18 5.28
N SER A 121 -3.29 7.15 5.27
CA SER A 121 -3.59 8.51 4.80
C SER A 121 -4.09 8.52 3.35
N ILE A 122 -3.38 7.82 2.44
CA ILE A 122 -3.71 7.79 1.02
C ILE A 122 -5.13 7.25 0.77
N ILE A 123 -5.51 6.14 1.41
CA ILE A 123 -6.79 5.49 1.12
C ILE A 123 -7.97 6.22 1.74
N ASN A 124 -7.78 6.92 2.87
CA ASN A 124 -8.86 7.71 3.47
C ASN A 124 -9.01 9.07 2.77
N GLU A 125 -7.92 9.77 2.45
CA GLU A 125 -8.00 11.03 1.69
C GLU A 125 -8.64 10.83 0.30
N ALA A 126 -8.33 9.70 -0.37
CA ALA A 126 -8.88 9.44 -1.69
C ALA A 126 -10.38 9.09 -1.69
N LEU A 127 -10.97 8.79 -0.53
CA LEU A 127 -12.32 8.22 -0.42
C LEU A 127 -13.24 8.99 0.54
N ASP A 128 -12.76 9.98 1.28
CA ASP A 128 -13.55 10.83 2.18
C ASP A 128 -13.59 12.29 1.68
N ASP A 129 -14.78 12.90 1.70
CA ASP A 129 -14.98 14.35 1.50
C ASP A 129 -14.87 15.14 2.85
N GLU A 130 -14.68 14.44 3.98
CA GLU A 130 -14.54 15.03 5.33
C GLU A 130 -13.29 14.52 6.07
N GLU A 131 -12.78 15.36 6.98
CA GLU A 131 -11.49 15.28 7.66
C GLU A 131 -11.27 13.97 8.45
N VAL A 132 -10.18 13.26 8.16
CA VAL A 132 -9.83 11.98 8.78
C VAL A 132 -9.35 12.19 10.23
N CYS A 133 -10.17 11.82 11.20
CA CYS A 133 -9.74 11.69 12.59
C CYS A 133 -8.84 10.46 12.72
N LEU A 134 -7.52 10.66 12.77
CA LEU A 134 -6.49 9.63 12.94
C LEU A 134 -6.60 9.00 14.35
N GLY A 135 -7.62 8.17 14.60
CA GLY A 135 -7.90 7.46 15.87
C GLY A 135 -6.85 6.45 16.32
N ILE A 136 -5.58 6.76 16.05
CA ILE A 136 -4.36 6.06 16.40
C ILE A 136 -3.81 6.84 17.58
N CYS A 137 -3.89 6.28 18.79
CA CYS A 137 -3.19 6.87 19.94
C CYS A 137 -1.69 6.91 19.61
N MET A 138 -1.16 8.11 19.35
CA MET A 138 0.28 8.42 19.44
C MET A 138 0.65 8.72 20.89
#